data_AF-A0A432SYJ0-F1
#
_entry.id   AF-A0A432SYJ0-F1
#
_cell.length_a   1.000
_cell.length_b   1.000
_cell.length_c   1.000
_cell.angle_alpha   90.00
_cell.angle_beta   90.00
_cell.angle_gamma   90.00
#
_symmetry.space_group_name_H-M   'P 1'
#
loop_
_entity.id
_entity.type
_entity.pdbx_description
1 polymer ?
#
loop_
_entity_poly.entity_id
_entity_poly.type
_entity_poly.pdbx_seq_one_letter_code
_entity_poly.pdbx_strand_id
1 'polypeptide(L)'
;MYISHFKILLFFLCFYNLIKKNYYNSKMKLIKKFILYLLLLISLFFLLNYLYPLNTARLSKPKSTLIYDKDYHLLSLKLSSDGFLRIPLKAKELNQDIRQIVLGYEDQYFENHFGVNPLAIIRVLWFNLTNQRKIGASTITMQVARMMHNKPRTISQKLIEMFNAFQLEFNYSKEEILRFYLNNAPYGGNVEGFASASFRYFNIPPSSLSLSQIAYLSAIPKNPNANRPKKLRDINSIKNKLLKRLFELKLLTQIEFQEALEEKISVDIKPLPHKIPHLSAQITQEGEVHTTIDSVLQYKIEQILQSDIKNVKKFKVYNASAIVIENKSMEILAYVGSNDFYDNLHGGQNNGLVALHSPGSTLKPLIYAKAMEEGLITPLKKLYDVPLFIEGYKPRNYSKEYLGEITATEALQFSLNIPAVELDRVLKNKSLYSILKQANISSLIYKKSYYGSSLTLGGFGLSLIENAQLFAMLANRGVYQEASFIKEHHYNKF
;
A
#
# COMPACT_ATOMS: atom_id res chain seq x y z
N MET A 1 -20.71 20.92 16.84
CA MET A 1 -20.54 22.34 16.39
C MET A 1 -21.47 23.32 17.13
N TYR A 2 -22.72 22.95 17.50
CA TYR A 2 -23.64 23.85 18.24
C TYR A 2 -23.33 24.06 19.74
N ILE A 3 -22.64 23.12 20.40
CA ILE A 3 -22.30 23.22 21.83
C ILE A 3 -21.20 24.27 22.11
N SER A 4 -20.42 24.70 21.10
CA SER A 4 -19.34 25.69 21.30
C SER A 4 -19.86 27.12 21.42
N HIS A 5 -20.92 27.48 20.69
CA HIS A 5 -21.44 28.86 20.65
C HIS A 5 -22.13 29.24 21.96
N PHE A 6 -22.86 28.30 22.58
CA PHE A 6 -23.56 28.53 23.85
C PHE A 6 -22.58 28.69 25.03
N LYS A 7 -21.46 27.94 25.02
CA LYS A 7 -20.40 28.07 26.04
C LYS A 7 -19.65 29.40 25.92
N ILE A 8 -19.43 29.90 24.70
CA ILE A 8 -18.81 31.22 24.47
C ILE A 8 -19.75 32.34 24.98
N LEU A 9 -21.05 32.26 24.70
CA LEU A 9 -22.02 33.26 25.18
C LEU A 9 -22.16 33.26 26.72
N LEU A 10 -22.25 32.08 27.35
CA LEU A 10 -22.28 31.96 28.82
C LEU A 10 -20.99 32.52 29.48
N PHE A 11 -19.85 32.33 28.82
CA PHE A 11 -18.56 32.83 29.29
C PHE A 11 -18.50 34.36 29.28
N PHE A 12 -18.99 35.01 28.22
CA PHE A 12 -19.13 36.48 28.17
C PHE A 12 -20.14 37.02 29.20
N LEU A 13 -21.24 36.30 29.47
CA LEU A 13 -22.24 36.67 30.48
C LEU A 13 -21.72 36.56 31.93
N CYS A 14 -20.98 35.51 32.26
CA CYS A 14 -20.31 35.41 33.57
C CYS A 14 -19.24 36.49 33.76
N PHE A 15 -18.57 36.92 32.68
CA PHE A 15 -17.54 37.95 32.69
C PHE A 15 -18.07 39.36 32.94
N TYR A 16 -19.22 39.73 32.35
CA TYR A 16 -19.90 41.00 32.65
C TYR A 16 -20.16 41.15 34.16
N ASN A 17 -20.57 40.05 34.82
CA ASN A 17 -20.84 40.04 36.25
C ASN A 17 -19.58 40.10 37.12
N LEU A 18 -18.43 39.59 36.65
CA LEU A 18 -17.17 39.60 37.41
C LEU A 18 -16.47 40.97 37.39
N ILE A 19 -16.60 41.72 36.30
CA ILE A 19 -16.08 43.10 36.17
C ILE A 19 -16.84 44.04 37.12
N LYS A 20 -18.16 43.85 37.27
CA LYS A 20 -19.05 44.75 38.02
C LYS A 20 -18.80 44.80 39.53
N LYS A 21 -18.17 43.77 40.14
CA LYS A 21 -17.88 43.75 41.59
C LYS A 21 -16.62 44.56 41.93
N ASN A 22 -16.80 45.75 42.51
CA ASN A 22 -15.70 46.58 43.05
C ASN A 22 -15.15 46.00 44.36
N TYR A 23 -13.84 45.71 44.39
CA TYR A 23 -13.11 45.36 45.61
C TYR A 23 -11.92 46.30 45.76
N TYR A 24 -11.73 46.83 46.97
CA TYR A 24 -10.81 47.92 47.31
C TYR A 24 -9.33 47.50 47.46
N ASN A 25 -8.98 46.22 47.28
CA ASN A 25 -7.64 45.72 47.61
C ASN A 25 -6.68 45.71 46.40
N SER A 26 -5.46 46.24 46.55
CA SER A 26 -4.49 46.44 45.44
C SER A 26 -4.05 45.12 44.78
N LYS A 27 -3.90 44.03 45.57
CA LYS A 27 -3.62 42.68 45.07
C LYS A 27 -4.74 42.15 44.16
N MET A 28 -6.01 42.48 44.44
CA MET A 28 -7.14 42.06 43.62
C MET A 28 -7.18 42.78 42.26
N LYS A 29 -6.66 44.01 42.16
CA LYS A 29 -6.54 44.73 40.88
C LYS A 29 -5.52 44.06 39.95
N LEU A 30 -4.39 43.58 40.48
CA LEU A 30 -3.37 42.84 39.72
C LEU A 30 -3.92 41.50 39.21
N ILE A 31 -4.63 40.75 40.06
CA ILE A 31 -5.26 39.47 39.68
C ILE A 31 -6.32 39.71 38.58
N LYS A 32 -7.17 40.73 38.70
CA LYS A 32 -8.14 41.08 37.65
C LYS A 32 -7.47 41.42 36.31
N LYS A 33 -6.38 42.19 36.32
CA LYS A 33 -5.61 42.50 35.11
C LYS A 33 -5.05 41.22 34.47
N PHE A 34 -4.46 40.33 35.27
CA PHE A 34 -3.94 39.06 34.78
C PHE A 34 -5.02 38.19 34.14
N ILE A 35 -6.17 38.05 34.81
CA ILE A 35 -7.33 37.33 34.28
C ILE A 35 -7.80 37.96 32.95
N LEU A 36 -7.89 39.30 32.89
CA LEU A 36 -8.28 40.00 31.67
C LEU A 36 -7.32 39.73 30.50
N TYR A 37 -6.00 39.75 30.74
CA TYR A 37 -5.01 39.41 29.72
C TYR A 37 -5.12 37.96 29.27
N LEU A 38 -5.31 37.02 30.20
CA LEU A 38 -5.50 35.61 29.88
C LEU A 38 -6.75 35.41 29.01
N LEU A 39 -7.86 36.07 29.36
CA LEU A 39 -9.09 36.03 28.59
C LEU A 39 -8.93 36.64 27.20
N LEU A 40 -8.22 37.76 27.09
CA LEU A 40 -7.89 38.37 25.80
C LEU A 40 -7.07 37.41 24.93
N LEU A 41 -6.06 36.74 25.51
CA LEU A 41 -5.24 35.74 24.81
C LEU A 41 -6.06 34.53 24.35
N ILE A 42 -6.98 34.04 25.19
CA ILE A 42 -7.88 32.94 24.83
C ILE A 42 -8.84 33.37 23.72
N SER A 43 -9.45 34.55 23.83
CA SER A 43 -10.33 35.11 22.80
C SER A 43 -9.58 35.29 21.46
N LEU A 44 -8.37 35.83 21.53
CA LEU A 44 -7.49 35.97 20.37
C LEU A 44 -7.12 34.60 19.76
N PHE A 45 -6.85 33.58 20.58
CA PHE A 45 -6.62 32.23 20.09
C PHE A 45 -7.83 31.68 19.34
N PHE A 46 -9.05 31.81 19.88
CA PHE A 46 -10.26 31.34 19.20
C PHE A 46 -10.55 32.13 17.91
N LEU A 47 -10.32 33.44 17.92
CA LEU A 47 -10.43 34.28 16.72
C LEU A 47 -9.44 33.82 15.65
N LEU A 48 -8.16 33.64 16.01
CA LEU A 48 -7.14 33.16 15.09
C LEU A 48 -7.40 31.73 14.61
N ASN A 49 -7.94 30.86 15.47
CA ASN A 49 -8.29 29.48 15.12
C ASN A 49 -9.47 29.44 14.13
N TYR A 50 -10.40 30.39 14.23
CA TYR A 50 -11.48 30.55 13.26
C TYR A 50 -10.95 31.06 11.92
N LEU A 51 -10.05 32.05 11.93
CA LEU A 51 -9.45 32.62 10.72
C LEU A 51 -8.45 31.67 10.02
N TYR A 52 -7.73 30.88 10.80
CA TYR A 52 -6.68 29.96 10.35
C TYR A 52 -6.91 28.56 10.92
N PRO A 53 -7.90 27.81 10.40
CA PRO A 53 -8.22 26.49 10.90
C PRO A 53 -7.09 25.50 10.68
N LEU A 54 -6.94 24.56 11.62
CA LEU A 54 -5.93 23.51 11.57
C LEU A 54 -6.17 22.59 10.36
N ASN A 55 -5.18 22.45 9.49
CA ASN A 55 -5.24 21.54 8.35
C ASN A 55 -4.36 20.30 8.60
N THR A 56 -4.97 19.24 9.12
CA THR A 56 -4.28 17.96 9.39
C THR A 56 -4.14 17.05 8.17
N ALA A 57 -4.72 17.39 7.01
CA ALA A 57 -4.56 16.60 5.79
C ALA A 57 -3.08 16.42 5.39
N ARG A 58 -2.22 17.36 5.81
CA ARG A 58 -0.76 17.30 5.59
C ARG A 58 -0.04 16.24 6.42
N LEU A 59 -0.68 15.69 7.46
CA LEU A 59 -0.19 14.53 8.23
C LEU A 59 -0.63 13.20 7.61
N SER A 60 -1.65 13.22 6.74
CA SER A 60 -2.12 12.08 5.97
C SER A 60 -1.34 11.96 4.67
N LYS A 61 -0.04 11.70 4.79
CA LYS A 61 0.85 11.52 3.62
C LYS A 61 0.58 10.19 2.90
N PRO A 62 0.92 10.09 1.60
CA PRO A 62 0.86 8.83 0.85
C PRO A 62 1.59 7.70 1.56
N LYS A 63 0.96 6.53 1.64
CA LYS A 63 1.50 5.37 2.36
C LYS A 63 2.21 4.41 1.41
N SER A 64 3.14 3.64 1.95
CA SER A 64 3.71 2.50 1.22
C SER A 64 2.66 1.40 1.04
N THR A 65 2.75 0.65 -0.06
CA THR A 65 1.88 -0.51 -0.30
C THR A 65 2.57 -1.78 0.14
N LEU A 66 1.96 -2.50 1.09
CA LEU A 66 2.39 -3.81 1.56
C LEU A 66 1.45 -4.85 0.96
N ILE A 67 1.99 -5.73 0.13
CA ILE A 67 1.21 -6.72 -0.61
C ILE A 67 1.44 -8.08 0.01
N TYR A 68 0.37 -8.69 0.51
CA TYR A 68 0.40 -9.97 1.21
C TYR A 68 -0.22 -11.09 0.36
N ASP A 69 0.27 -12.31 0.56
CA ASP A 69 -0.35 -13.53 0.05
C ASP A 69 -1.65 -13.86 0.82
N LYS A 70 -2.33 -14.94 0.41
CA LYS A 70 -3.58 -15.41 1.04
C LYS A 70 -3.44 -15.76 2.53
N ASP A 71 -2.22 -16.07 2.97
CA ASP A 71 -1.83 -16.52 4.31
C ASP A 71 -1.12 -15.40 5.12
N TYR A 72 -1.23 -14.14 4.68
CA TYR A 72 -0.67 -12.95 5.32
C TYR A 72 0.87 -12.84 5.32
N HIS A 73 1.56 -13.58 4.45
CA HIS A 73 2.99 -13.40 4.24
C HIS A 73 3.26 -12.23 3.28
N LEU A 74 4.20 -11.36 3.63
CA LEU A 74 4.60 -10.22 2.80
C LEU A 74 5.29 -10.72 1.51
N LEU A 75 4.68 -10.41 0.36
CA LEU A 75 5.20 -10.74 -0.97
C LEU A 75 6.01 -9.59 -1.56
N SER A 76 5.43 -8.39 -1.54
CA SER A 76 6.04 -7.20 -2.14
C SER A 76 5.79 -5.96 -1.27
N LEU A 77 6.75 -5.05 -1.25
CA LEU A 77 6.62 -3.74 -0.63
C LEU A 77 6.97 -2.63 -1.63
N LYS A 78 6.02 -1.73 -1.88
CA LYS A 78 6.20 -0.56 -2.75
C LYS A 78 6.39 0.69 -1.91
N LEU A 79 7.29 1.56 -2.36
CA LEU A 79 7.38 2.91 -1.82
C LEU A 79 6.06 3.65 -2.09
N SER A 80 5.78 4.65 -1.26
CA SER A 80 4.67 5.57 -1.50
C SER A 80 4.89 6.38 -2.78
N SER A 81 3.82 7.00 -3.29
CA SER A 81 3.83 7.72 -4.57
C SER A 81 4.83 8.88 -4.65
N ASP A 82 5.24 9.44 -3.52
CA ASP A 82 6.28 10.48 -3.42
C ASP A 82 7.68 9.92 -3.08
N GLY A 83 7.87 8.60 -3.14
CA GLY A 83 9.16 7.91 -3.01
C GLY A 83 9.59 7.58 -1.59
N PHE A 84 8.76 7.82 -0.58
CA PHE A 84 9.07 7.52 0.82
C PHE A 84 8.60 6.13 1.25
N LEU A 85 9.33 5.52 2.18
CA LEU A 85 8.91 4.35 2.93
C LEU A 85 8.07 4.80 4.13
N ARG A 86 6.76 4.54 4.08
CA ARG A 86 5.78 4.89 5.12
C ARG A 86 4.88 3.69 5.41
N ILE A 87 5.29 2.88 6.37
CA ILE A 87 4.49 1.80 6.95
C ILE A 87 3.70 2.39 8.13
N PRO A 88 2.36 2.31 8.12
CA PRO A 88 1.56 2.84 9.23
C PRO A 88 1.78 2.01 10.49
N LEU A 89 2.01 2.68 11.62
CA LEU A 89 2.09 2.05 12.93
C LEU A 89 0.71 1.52 13.34
N LYS A 90 0.59 0.21 13.58
CA LYS A 90 -0.66 -0.41 14.02
C LYS A 90 -0.91 -0.12 15.51
N ALA A 91 -2.17 -0.10 15.91
CA ALA A 91 -2.53 0.19 17.31
C ALA A 91 -1.87 -0.79 18.31
N LYS A 92 -1.79 -2.07 17.95
CA LYS A 92 -1.16 -3.14 18.77
C LYS A 92 0.37 -3.10 18.79
N GLU A 93 1.00 -2.30 17.92
CA GLU A 93 2.47 -2.22 17.80
C GLU A 93 3.08 -1.18 18.77
N LEU A 94 2.28 -0.26 19.28
CA LEU A 94 2.73 0.73 20.26
C LEU A 94 2.70 0.14 21.67
N ASN A 95 3.80 -0.50 22.09
CA ASN A 95 3.96 -1.01 23.44
C ASN A 95 4.39 0.09 24.43
N GLN A 96 4.38 -0.24 25.72
CA GLN A 96 4.74 0.70 26.79
C GLN A 96 6.20 1.16 26.69
N ASP A 97 7.11 0.29 26.28
CA ASP A 97 8.55 0.59 26.17
C ASP A 97 8.82 1.65 25.10
N ILE A 98 8.23 1.50 23.91
CA ILE A 98 8.31 2.50 22.83
C ILE A 98 7.80 3.84 23.35
N ARG A 99 6.63 3.85 23.99
CA ARG A 99 6.05 5.08 24.54
C ARG A 99 6.98 5.71 25.57
N GLN A 100 7.45 4.94 26.54
CA GLN A 100 8.30 5.42 27.64
C GLN A 100 9.64 5.96 27.14
N ILE A 101 10.29 5.27 26.21
CA ILE A 101 11.59 5.66 25.67
C ILE A 101 11.46 6.90 24.77
N VAL A 102 10.49 6.91 23.86
CA VAL A 102 10.29 8.04 22.94
C VAL A 102 9.94 9.30 23.73
N LEU A 103 8.96 9.22 24.64
CA LEU A 103 8.59 10.35 25.49
C LEU A 103 9.74 10.77 26.40
N GLY A 104 10.44 9.81 27.03
CA GLY A 104 11.56 10.09 27.92
C GLY A 104 12.70 10.86 27.26
N TYR A 105 12.99 10.55 25.99
CA TYR A 105 14.06 11.21 25.25
C TYR A 105 13.62 12.51 24.57
N GLU A 106 12.45 12.53 23.93
CA GLU A 106 11.98 13.67 23.12
C GLU A 106 11.18 14.69 23.94
N ASP A 107 10.33 14.26 24.87
CA ASP A 107 9.42 15.13 25.60
C ASP A 107 8.91 14.53 26.93
N GLN A 108 9.73 14.63 27.98
CA GLN A 108 9.47 13.99 29.28
C GLN A 108 8.15 14.43 29.94
N TYR A 109 7.69 15.64 29.66
CA TYR A 109 6.47 16.21 30.25
C TYR A 109 5.30 16.22 29.27
N PHE A 110 5.36 15.41 28.22
CA PHE A 110 4.39 15.38 27.13
C PHE A 110 2.94 15.32 27.63
N GLU A 111 2.66 14.52 28.65
CA GLU A 111 1.30 14.36 29.22
C GLU A 111 0.86 15.58 30.04
N ASN A 112 1.78 16.40 30.52
CA ASN A 112 1.51 17.43 31.52
C ASN A 112 1.37 18.83 30.92
N HIS A 113 1.83 19.05 29.69
CA HIS A 113 1.73 20.35 29.03
C HIS A 113 0.70 20.34 27.91
N PHE A 114 0.15 21.50 27.57
CA PHE A 114 -0.78 21.66 26.46
C PHE A 114 -0.04 22.24 25.25
N GLY A 115 0.54 21.39 24.40
CA GLY A 115 1.24 21.77 23.17
C GLY A 115 2.64 22.31 23.34
N VAL A 116 2.86 23.25 24.25
CA VAL A 116 4.16 23.88 24.51
C VAL A 116 4.52 23.72 25.97
N ASN A 117 5.80 23.44 26.28
CA ASN A 117 6.30 23.34 27.66
C ASN A 117 6.99 24.64 28.10
N PRO A 118 6.35 25.49 28.93
CA PRO A 118 6.91 26.78 29.36
C PRO A 118 8.20 26.61 30.18
N LEU A 119 8.28 25.58 31.02
CA LEU A 119 9.47 25.27 31.83
C LEU A 119 10.65 24.87 30.95
N ALA A 120 10.40 24.17 29.84
CA ALA A 120 11.44 23.88 28.85
C ALA A 120 11.92 25.14 28.14
N ILE A 121 11.03 26.05 27.77
CA ILE A 121 11.39 27.32 27.12
C ILE A 121 12.27 28.17 28.03
N ILE A 122 11.87 28.40 29.28
CA ILE A 122 12.61 29.23 30.24
C ILE A 122 14.02 28.65 30.48
N ARG A 123 14.09 27.34 30.73
CA ARG A 123 15.36 26.63 30.93
C ARG A 123 16.29 26.74 29.72
N VAL A 124 15.75 26.60 28.51
CA VAL A 124 16.54 26.69 27.28
C VAL A 124 16.98 28.13 26.99
N LEU A 125 16.15 29.14 27.28
CA LEU A 125 16.54 30.54 27.17
C LEU A 125 17.74 30.83 28.09
N TRP A 126 17.67 30.43 29.36
CA TRP A 126 18.77 30.59 30.31
C TRP A 126 20.03 29.85 29.86
N PHE A 127 19.89 28.59 29.43
CA PHE A 127 21.01 27.79 28.95
C PHE A 127 21.70 28.39 27.72
N ASN A 128 20.92 28.86 26.74
CA ASN A 128 21.45 29.41 25.49
C ASN A 128 22.10 30.79 25.68
N LEU A 129 21.74 31.54 26.72
CA LEU A 129 22.40 32.79 27.08
C LEU A 129 23.75 32.56 27.79
N THR A 130 23.90 31.42 28.48
CA THR A 130 25.07 31.10 29.30
C THR A 130 26.07 30.16 28.62
N ASN A 131 25.68 29.49 27.53
CA ASN A 131 26.49 28.47 26.87
C ASN A 131 26.63 28.72 25.36
N GLN A 132 27.78 28.34 24.79
CA GLN A 132 28.02 28.42 23.35
C GLN A 132 27.19 27.41 22.54
N ARG A 133 26.75 26.31 23.17
CA ARG A 133 25.93 25.27 22.53
C ARG A 133 24.44 25.59 22.70
N LYS A 134 23.69 25.60 21.59
CA LYS A 134 22.23 25.79 21.63
C LYS A 134 21.50 24.47 21.89
N ILE A 135 20.56 24.47 22.84
CA ILE A 135 19.61 23.36 23.09
C ILE A 135 18.23 23.75 22.54
N GLY A 136 17.44 22.76 22.10
CA GLY A 136 16.07 22.93 21.64
C GLY A 136 15.04 22.76 22.77
N ALA A 137 13.91 23.46 22.67
CA ALA A 137 12.78 23.40 23.63
C ALA A 137 11.48 22.86 22.97
N SER A 138 11.58 22.26 21.78
CA SER A 138 10.40 21.82 21.03
C SER A 138 9.83 20.54 21.63
N THR A 139 8.53 20.57 21.93
CA THR A 139 7.73 19.41 22.37
C THR A 139 7.38 18.50 21.21
N ILE A 140 6.94 17.26 21.48
CA ILE A 140 6.45 16.35 20.43
C ILE A 140 5.30 17.00 19.63
N THR A 141 4.36 17.65 20.30
CA THR A 141 3.25 18.35 19.63
C THR A 141 3.74 19.44 18.68
N MET A 142 4.74 20.24 19.08
CA MET A 142 5.37 21.21 18.18
C MET A 142 6.10 20.54 17.02
N GLN A 143 6.72 19.37 17.24
CA GLN A 143 7.36 18.60 16.17
C GLN A 143 6.33 18.06 15.16
N VAL A 144 5.16 17.61 15.61
CA VAL A 144 4.04 17.22 14.73
C VAL A 144 3.54 18.43 13.93
N ALA A 145 3.31 19.56 14.61
CA ALA A 145 2.93 20.81 13.96
C ALA A 145 3.96 21.23 12.90
N ARG A 146 5.26 21.06 13.16
CA ARG A 146 6.33 21.33 12.20
C ARG A 146 6.26 20.42 10.98
N MET A 147 5.95 19.14 11.16
CA MET A 147 5.85 18.18 10.05
C MET A 147 4.69 18.49 9.08
N MET A 148 3.72 19.31 9.50
CA MET A 148 2.65 19.84 8.63
C MET A 148 3.14 20.95 7.68
N HIS A 149 4.35 21.47 7.85
CA HIS A 149 4.86 22.61 7.08
C HIS A 149 6.21 22.29 6.46
N ASN A 150 6.34 22.48 5.14
CA ASN A 150 7.63 22.43 4.46
C ASN A 150 8.24 23.85 4.37
N LYS A 151 8.58 24.44 5.52
CA LYS A 151 9.09 25.82 5.62
C LYS A 151 10.45 25.88 6.33
N PRO A 152 11.30 26.87 5.99
CA PRO A 152 12.59 27.04 6.65
C PRO A 152 12.42 27.38 8.13
N ARG A 153 13.45 27.05 8.93
CA ARG A 153 13.46 27.27 10.38
C ARG A 153 13.67 28.75 10.71
N THR A 154 12.58 29.50 10.76
CA THR A 154 12.56 30.91 11.21
C THR A 154 11.84 31.04 12.55
N ILE A 155 12.05 32.17 13.24
CA ILE A 155 11.31 32.48 14.48
C ILE A 155 9.81 32.57 14.21
N SER A 156 9.41 33.15 13.07
CA SER A 156 8.01 33.22 12.64
C SER A 156 7.40 31.83 12.45
N GLN A 157 8.14 30.90 11.82
CA GLN A 157 7.67 29.53 11.65
C GLN A 157 7.53 28.81 12.99
N LYS A 158 8.44 29.08 13.95
CA LYS A 158 8.33 28.52 15.30
C LYS A 158 7.09 29.02 16.05
N LEU A 159 6.67 30.27 15.87
CA LEU A 159 5.41 30.78 16.43
C LEU A 159 4.19 30.10 15.78
N ILE A 160 4.23 29.85 14.47
CA ILE A 160 3.20 29.09 13.76
C ILE A 160 3.14 27.64 14.26
N GLU A 161 4.29 27.00 14.52
CA GLU A 161 4.37 25.67 15.13
C GLU A 161 3.75 25.65 16.53
N MET A 162 4.01 26.66 17.37
CA MET A 162 3.41 26.78 18.71
C MET A 162 1.89 26.93 18.61
N PHE A 163 1.40 27.80 17.72
CA PHE A 163 -0.03 27.98 17.50
C PHE A 163 -0.72 26.69 17.03
N ASN A 164 -0.17 26.03 16.01
CA ASN A 164 -0.68 24.75 15.54
C ASN A 164 -0.57 23.64 16.60
N ALA A 165 0.43 23.68 17.49
CA ALA A 165 0.53 22.73 18.59
C ALA A 165 -0.64 22.87 19.57
N PHE A 166 -1.03 24.10 19.91
CA PHE A 166 -2.24 24.33 20.71
C PHE A 166 -3.50 23.87 19.98
N GLN A 167 -3.60 24.11 18.67
CA GLN A 167 -4.72 23.61 17.87
C GLN A 167 -4.77 22.07 17.83
N LEU A 168 -3.63 21.39 17.72
CA LEU A 168 -3.57 19.92 17.74
C LEU A 168 -4.07 19.38 19.08
N GLU A 169 -3.65 19.95 20.19
CA GLU A 169 -4.03 19.51 21.55
C GLU A 169 -5.50 19.78 21.87
N PHE A 170 -6.10 20.75 21.19
CA PHE A 170 -7.52 21.02 21.30
C PHE A 170 -8.38 20.00 20.52
N ASN A 171 -7.84 19.44 19.43
CA ASN A 171 -8.59 18.59 18.50
C ASN A 171 -8.28 17.09 18.66
N TYR A 172 -7.14 16.73 19.25
CA TYR A 172 -6.64 15.36 19.33
C TYR A 172 -6.14 15.03 20.73
N SER A 173 -6.29 13.77 21.12
CA SER A 173 -5.73 13.21 22.34
C SER A 173 -4.20 13.10 22.27
N LYS A 174 -3.55 12.99 23.44
CA LYS A 174 -2.11 12.76 23.56
C LYS A 174 -1.65 11.53 22.80
N GLU A 175 -2.44 10.45 22.84
CA GLU A 175 -2.15 9.21 22.14
C GLU A 175 -2.20 9.39 20.62
N GLU A 176 -3.18 10.13 20.09
CA GLU A 176 -3.27 10.46 18.67
C GLU A 176 -2.11 11.36 18.22
N ILE A 177 -1.73 12.36 19.01
CA ILE A 177 -0.59 13.23 18.73
C ILE A 177 0.72 12.43 18.70
N LEU A 178 0.91 11.52 19.67
CA LEU A 178 2.07 10.63 19.68
C LEU A 178 2.06 9.71 18.44
N ARG A 179 0.90 9.20 18.02
CA ARG A 179 0.78 8.44 16.77
C ARG A 179 1.10 9.28 15.53
N PHE A 180 0.68 10.54 15.47
CA PHE A 180 1.06 11.43 14.37
C PHE A 180 2.58 11.59 14.31
N TYR A 181 3.21 11.80 15.47
CA TYR A 181 4.66 11.89 15.57
C TYR A 181 5.34 10.60 15.09
N LEU A 182 4.94 9.46 15.64
CA LEU A 182 5.55 8.16 15.32
C LEU A 182 5.32 7.76 13.86
N ASN A 183 4.28 8.21 13.18
CA ASN A 183 4.07 7.92 11.76
C ASN A 183 4.80 8.90 10.81
N ASN A 184 5.09 10.13 11.25
CA ASN A 184 5.62 11.18 10.38
C ASN A 184 7.08 11.57 10.68
N ALA A 185 7.64 11.13 11.81
CA ALA A 185 9.00 11.47 12.19
C ALA A 185 10.01 10.96 11.14
N PRO A 186 11.00 11.77 10.73
CA PRO A 186 11.99 11.36 9.75
C PRO A 186 13.06 10.46 10.38
N TYR A 187 13.32 9.31 9.77
CA TYR A 187 14.35 8.36 10.20
C TYR A 187 15.57 8.33 9.26
N GLY A 188 15.64 9.27 8.33
CA GLY A 188 16.78 9.49 7.42
C GLY A 188 16.59 8.86 6.05
N GLY A 189 17.21 9.46 5.03
CA GLY A 189 16.93 9.09 3.63
C GLY A 189 15.45 9.28 3.31
N ASN A 190 14.84 8.28 2.67
CA ASN A 190 13.42 8.26 2.34
C ASN A 190 12.56 7.50 3.36
N VAL A 191 13.00 7.37 4.62
CA VAL A 191 12.27 6.63 5.66
C VAL A 191 11.56 7.61 6.60
N GLU A 192 10.23 7.51 6.68
CA GLU A 192 9.39 8.25 7.63
C GLU A 192 8.54 7.29 8.46
N GLY A 193 8.50 7.51 9.77
CA GLY A 193 7.76 6.71 10.72
C GLY A 193 8.57 5.63 11.42
N PHE A 194 8.23 5.36 12.67
CA PHE A 194 8.89 4.41 13.57
C PHE A 194 8.76 2.98 13.05
N ALA A 195 7.56 2.59 12.60
CA ALA A 195 7.32 1.27 11.99
C ALA A 195 8.15 1.06 10.73
N SER A 196 8.22 2.08 9.86
CA SER A 196 9.10 2.07 8.68
C SER A 196 10.56 1.88 9.04
N ALA A 197 11.04 2.55 10.08
CA ALA A 197 12.43 2.47 10.53
C ALA A 197 12.75 1.11 11.18
N SER A 198 11.84 0.59 11.99
CA SER A 198 11.90 -0.75 12.58
C SER A 198 12.06 -1.81 11.48
N PHE A 199 11.19 -1.77 10.46
CA PHE A 199 11.27 -2.66 9.31
C PHE A 199 12.56 -2.44 8.51
N ARG A 200 12.91 -1.20 8.18
CA ARG A 200 14.04 -0.90 7.29
C ARG A 200 15.40 -1.24 7.89
N TYR A 201 15.58 -1.01 9.20
CA TYR A 201 16.87 -1.13 9.86
C TYR A 201 17.05 -2.45 10.59
N PHE A 202 15.97 -3.05 11.07
CA PHE A 202 16.05 -4.31 11.82
C PHE A 202 15.24 -5.44 11.20
N ASN A 203 14.32 -5.16 10.26
CA ASN A 203 13.39 -6.14 9.71
C ASN A 203 12.57 -6.86 10.81
N ILE A 204 12.17 -6.08 11.83
CA ILE A 204 11.43 -6.53 13.02
C ILE A 204 10.20 -5.60 13.17
N PRO A 205 9.01 -6.11 13.57
CA PRO A 205 7.87 -5.27 13.89
C PRO A 205 8.11 -4.47 15.18
N PRO A 206 7.56 -3.24 15.33
CA PRO A 206 7.86 -2.38 16.48
C PRO A 206 7.67 -3.05 17.85
N SER A 207 6.61 -3.84 18.02
CA SER A 207 6.29 -4.53 19.28
C SER A 207 7.29 -5.60 19.70
N SER A 208 8.17 -6.02 18.80
CA SER A 208 9.20 -7.06 19.06
C SER A 208 10.60 -6.48 19.15
N LEU A 209 10.76 -5.15 19.13
CA LEU A 209 12.06 -4.52 19.30
C LEU A 209 12.55 -4.63 20.75
N SER A 210 13.86 -4.81 20.91
CA SER A 210 14.54 -4.71 22.21
C SER A 210 14.61 -3.25 22.68
N LEU A 211 14.83 -3.03 23.98
CA LEU A 211 15.06 -1.70 24.55
C LEU A 211 16.21 -0.96 23.85
N SER A 212 17.26 -1.69 23.48
CA SER A 212 18.40 -1.18 22.72
C SER A 212 18.00 -0.68 21.34
N GLN A 213 17.19 -1.43 20.62
CA GLN A 213 16.74 -1.06 19.28
C GLN A 213 15.78 0.13 19.35
N ILE A 214 14.83 0.13 20.30
CA ILE A 214 13.91 1.27 20.53
C ILE A 214 14.70 2.52 20.89
N ALA A 215 15.69 2.41 21.77
CA ALA A 215 16.57 3.51 22.15
C ALA A 215 17.33 4.06 20.94
N TYR A 216 17.93 3.19 20.11
CA TYR A 216 18.61 3.65 18.90
C TYR A 216 17.66 4.36 17.93
N LEU A 217 16.50 3.77 17.62
CA LEU A 217 15.52 4.37 16.71
C LEU A 217 15.05 5.74 17.23
N SER A 218 14.76 5.85 18.54
CA SER A 218 14.31 7.10 19.16
C SER A 218 15.36 8.23 19.10
N ALA A 219 16.65 7.91 18.95
CA ALA A 219 17.69 8.91 18.78
C ALA A 219 17.77 9.48 17.34
N ILE A 220 17.20 8.78 16.35
CA ILE A 220 17.38 9.13 14.93
C ILE A 220 16.70 10.46 14.56
N PRO A 221 15.42 10.72 14.89
CA PRO A 221 14.68 11.90 14.44
C PRO A 221 15.34 13.25 14.73
N LYS A 222 16.13 13.33 15.81
CA LYS A 222 16.88 14.52 16.20
C LYS A 222 17.87 15.00 15.14
N ASN A 223 18.55 14.06 14.46
CA ASN A 223 19.42 14.35 13.33
C ASN A 223 19.38 13.17 12.34
N PRO A 224 18.32 13.05 11.52
CA PRO A 224 18.00 11.80 10.82
C PRO A 224 19.12 11.29 9.93
N ASN A 225 19.73 12.17 9.14
CA ASN A 225 20.81 11.79 8.22
C ASN A 225 22.15 11.53 8.93
N ALA A 226 22.40 12.20 10.07
CA ALA A 226 23.59 11.98 10.87
C ALA A 226 23.48 10.80 11.84
N ASN A 227 22.28 10.36 12.17
CA ASN A 227 22.05 9.27 13.13
C ASN A 227 21.61 7.95 12.47
N ARG A 228 21.07 7.97 11.24
CA ARG A 228 20.71 6.75 10.49
C ARG A 228 21.88 5.76 10.36
N PRO A 229 21.64 4.45 10.24
CA PRO A 229 22.74 3.50 10.10
C PRO A 229 23.54 3.75 8.81
N LYS A 230 24.87 3.70 8.93
CA LYS A 230 25.85 3.77 7.83
C LYS A 230 27.02 2.85 8.17
N LYS A 231 27.72 2.32 7.16
CA LYS A 231 28.80 1.32 7.32
C LYS A 231 29.86 1.67 8.39
N LEU A 232 30.27 2.94 8.49
CA LEU A 232 31.30 3.40 9.43
C LEU A 232 30.74 4.04 10.72
N ARG A 233 29.42 4.01 10.92
CA ARG A 233 28.78 4.71 12.03
C ARG A 233 28.65 3.80 13.24
N ASP A 234 29.18 4.26 14.37
CA ASP A 234 28.96 3.60 15.65
C ASP A 234 27.55 3.88 16.18
N ILE A 235 26.60 3.04 15.76
CA ILE A 235 25.21 3.08 16.21
C ILE A 235 25.06 2.71 17.69
N ASN A 236 25.98 1.90 18.24
CA ASN A 236 25.96 1.49 19.64
C ASN A 236 26.34 2.66 20.55
N SER A 237 27.25 3.55 20.15
CA SER A 237 27.51 4.80 20.90
C SER A 237 26.29 5.72 20.93
N ILE A 238 25.53 5.83 19.84
CA ILE A 238 24.28 6.61 19.79
C ILE A 238 23.25 6.01 20.75
N LYS A 239 23.05 4.70 20.66
CA LYS A 239 22.19 3.92 21.57
C LYS A 239 22.60 4.13 23.04
N ASN A 240 23.86 3.89 23.39
CA ASN A 240 24.37 3.94 24.76
C ASN A 240 24.20 5.33 25.39
N LYS A 241 24.39 6.40 24.61
CA LYS A 241 24.15 7.78 25.07
C LYS A 241 22.69 8.00 25.45
N LEU A 242 21.75 7.45 24.68
CA LEU A 242 20.33 7.54 24.98
C LEU A 242 19.95 6.68 26.18
N LEU A 243 20.42 5.42 26.24
CA LEU A 243 20.19 4.53 27.39
C LEU A 243 20.67 5.15 28.71
N LYS A 244 21.88 5.73 28.72
CA LYS A 244 22.40 6.44 29.89
C LYS A 244 21.47 7.58 30.32
N ARG A 245 20.95 8.33 29.35
CA ARG A 245 20.01 9.42 29.63
C ARG A 245 18.70 8.90 30.22
N LEU A 246 18.16 7.79 29.72
CA LEU A 246 16.93 7.19 30.26
C LEU A 246 17.13 6.66 31.68
N PHE A 247 18.28 6.06 31.95
CA PHE A 247 18.65 5.59 33.29
C PHE A 247 18.78 6.75 34.29
N GLU A 248 19.43 7.85 33.92
CA GLU A 248 19.49 9.09 34.73
C GLU A 248 18.10 9.68 35.03
N LEU A 249 17.15 9.50 34.10
CA LEU A 249 15.75 9.90 34.26
C LEU A 249 14.91 8.89 35.07
N LYS A 250 15.52 7.80 35.57
CA LYS A 250 14.86 6.69 36.27
C LYS A 250 13.76 6.02 35.44
N LEU A 251 13.92 6.03 34.12
CA LEU A 251 13.02 5.35 33.18
C LEU A 251 13.47 3.94 32.83
N LEU A 252 14.63 3.51 33.32
CA LEU A 252 15.12 2.14 33.22
C LEU A 252 15.56 1.71 34.61
N THR A 253 15.29 0.46 34.97
CA THR A 253 15.89 -0.19 36.13
C THR A 253 17.39 -0.39 35.90
N GLN A 254 18.13 -0.66 36.97
CA GLN A 254 19.55 -0.98 36.87
C GLN A 254 19.78 -2.20 35.96
N ILE A 255 18.92 -3.22 36.06
CA ILE A 255 19.03 -4.47 35.28
C ILE A 255 18.80 -4.18 33.80
N GLU A 256 17.66 -3.57 33.45
CA GLU A 256 17.35 -3.21 32.06
C GLU A 256 18.43 -2.34 31.42
N PHE A 257 18.99 -1.40 32.20
CA PHE A 257 20.06 -0.53 31.71
C PHE A 257 21.35 -1.32 31.39
N GLN A 258 21.76 -2.24 32.26
CA GLN A 258 22.96 -3.06 32.00
C GLN A 258 22.74 -4.01 30.82
N GLU A 259 21.62 -4.73 30.80
CA GLU A 259 21.27 -5.64 29.71
C GLU A 259 21.24 -4.92 28.35
N ALA A 260 20.56 -3.76 28.28
CA ALA A 260 20.50 -2.96 27.06
C ALA A 260 21.85 -2.33 26.66
N LEU A 261 22.75 -2.06 27.62
CA LEU A 261 24.10 -1.59 27.28
C LEU A 261 24.94 -2.70 26.65
N GLU A 262 24.86 -3.92 27.19
CA GLU A 262 25.60 -5.09 26.73
C GLU A 262 25.12 -5.59 25.35
N GLU A 263 23.83 -5.46 25.05
CA GLU A 263 23.27 -5.85 23.74
C GLU A 263 23.89 -5.03 22.59
N LYS A 264 24.79 -5.64 21.82
CA LYS A 264 25.34 -4.99 20.63
C LYS A 264 24.34 -5.09 19.48
N ILE A 265 23.74 -3.95 19.12
CA ILE A 265 22.86 -3.90 17.95
C ILE A 265 23.67 -3.82 16.66
N SER A 266 23.17 -4.51 15.64
CA SER A 266 23.66 -4.44 14.26
C SER A 266 22.49 -4.20 13.31
N VAL A 267 22.71 -3.40 12.27
CA VAL A 267 21.72 -3.12 11.24
C VAL A 267 22.16 -3.77 9.94
N ASP A 268 21.32 -4.67 9.42
CA ASP A 268 21.47 -5.27 8.09
C ASP A 268 20.31 -4.82 7.19
N ILE A 269 20.61 -3.90 6.27
CA ILE A 269 19.59 -3.28 5.44
C ILE A 269 19.34 -4.16 4.21
N LYS A 270 18.27 -4.96 4.28
CA LYS A 270 17.85 -5.83 3.17
C LYS A 270 17.14 -5.06 2.04
N PRO A 271 17.22 -5.53 0.78
CA PRO A 271 16.34 -5.04 -0.28
C PRO A 271 14.86 -5.17 0.11
N LEU A 272 14.02 -4.29 -0.42
CA LEU A 272 12.57 -4.40 -0.19
C LEU A 272 12.05 -5.67 -0.87
N PRO A 273 11.12 -6.41 -0.24
CA PRO A 273 10.48 -7.57 -0.87
C PRO A 273 9.84 -7.20 -2.20
N HIS A 274 10.05 -8.03 -3.21
CA HIS A 274 9.54 -7.80 -4.57
C HIS A 274 9.28 -9.16 -5.28
N LYS A 275 8.58 -10.07 -4.60
CA LYS A 275 8.41 -11.47 -5.05
C LYS A 275 7.42 -11.62 -6.21
N ILE A 276 6.45 -10.71 -6.34
CA ILE A 276 5.42 -10.74 -7.40
C ILE A 276 5.46 -9.46 -8.25
N PRO A 277 6.56 -9.20 -8.97
CA PRO A 277 6.84 -7.91 -9.57
C PRO A 277 5.73 -7.44 -10.53
N HIS A 278 5.30 -8.31 -11.45
CA HIS A 278 4.25 -8.00 -12.42
C HIS A 278 2.90 -7.67 -11.77
N LEU A 279 2.47 -8.47 -10.79
CA LEU A 279 1.22 -8.23 -10.07
C LEU A 279 1.31 -6.95 -9.23
N SER A 280 2.45 -6.73 -8.57
CA SER A 280 2.68 -5.55 -7.75
C SER A 280 2.63 -4.25 -8.56
N ALA A 281 3.01 -4.28 -9.83
CA ALA A 281 2.89 -3.14 -10.74
C ALA A 281 1.42 -2.77 -11.03
N GLN A 282 0.51 -3.76 -11.02
CA GLN A 282 -0.92 -3.54 -11.26
C GLN A 282 -1.67 -3.02 -10.03
N ILE A 283 -1.16 -3.27 -8.82
CA ILE A 283 -1.77 -2.82 -7.58
C ILE A 283 -1.52 -1.32 -7.38
N THR A 284 -2.58 -0.51 -7.44
CA THR A 284 -2.53 0.94 -7.24
C THR A 284 -2.94 1.39 -5.83
N GLN A 285 -3.53 0.50 -5.03
CA GLN A 285 -3.94 0.83 -3.67
C GLN A 285 -2.72 1.12 -2.77
N GLU A 286 -2.90 2.01 -1.80
CA GLU A 286 -1.91 2.31 -0.75
C GLU A 286 -2.24 1.55 0.54
N GLY A 287 -1.22 1.30 1.37
CA GLY A 287 -1.40 0.56 2.63
C GLY A 287 -1.35 -0.95 2.45
N GLU A 288 -2.09 -1.68 3.27
CA GLU A 288 -2.09 -3.15 3.24
C GLU A 288 -3.05 -3.68 2.18
N VAL A 289 -2.54 -4.51 1.28
CA VAL A 289 -3.31 -5.16 0.21
C VAL A 289 -3.17 -6.67 0.39
N HIS A 290 -4.30 -7.34 0.61
CA HIS A 290 -4.36 -8.79 0.74
C HIS A 290 -4.78 -9.40 -0.60
N THR A 291 -3.91 -10.24 -1.14
CA THR A 291 -4.15 -10.92 -2.41
C THR A 291 -4.63 -12.36 -2.18
N THR A 292 -5.13 -12.98 -3.24
CA THR A 292 -5.49 -14.40 -3.27
C THR A 292 -4.30 -15.30 -3.64
N ILE A 293 -3.13 -14.71 -3.89
CA ILE A 293 -1.94 -15.43 -4.32
C ILE A 293 -1.55 -16.45 -3.26
N ASP A 294 -1.33 -17.68 -3.69
CA ASP A 294 -0.69 -18.73 -2.92
C ASP A 294 0.82 -18.65 -3.20
N SER A 295 1.60 -18.23 -2.20
CA SER A 295 3.03 -17.99 -2.37
C SER A 295 3.83 -19.25 -2.69
N VAL A 296 3.38 -20.41 -2.21
CA VAL A 296 3.99 -21.71 -2.49
C VAL A 296 3.72 -22.10 -3.94
N LEU A 297 2.48 -21.95 -4.40
CA LEU A 297 2.11 -22.22 -5.79
C LEU A 297 2.79 -21.25 -6.76
N GLN A 298 2.79 -19.95 -6.46
CA GLN A 298 3.48 -18.91 -7.23
C GLN A 298 4.94 -19.30 -7.47
N TYR A 299 5.68 -19.60 -6.39
CA TYR A 299 7.09 -20.00 -6.48
C TYR A 299 7.28 -21.26 -7.31
N LYS A 300 6.42 -22.27 -7.13
CA LYS A 300 6.49 -23.52 -7.90
C LYS A 300 6.31 -23.28 -9.40
N ILE A 301 5.34 -22.45 -9.79
CA ILE A 301 5.10 -22.11 -11.21
C ILE A 301 6.29 -21.33 -11.78
N GLU A 302 6.85 -20.37 -11.04
CA GLU A 302 8.06 -19.66 -11.46
C GLU A 302 9.23 -20.61 -11.71
N GLN A 303 9.46 -21.60 -10.83
CA GLN A 303 10.51 -22.60 -11.01
C GLN A 303 10.28 -23.48 -12.24
N ILE A 304 9.04 -23.90 -12.50
CA ILE A 304 8.68 -24.66 -13.70
C ILE A 304 9.01 -23.85 -14.95
N LEU A 305 8.53 -22.61 -15.03
CA LEU A 305 8.79 -21.75 -16.20
C LEU A 305 10.28 -21.46 -16.40
N GLN A 306 11.03 -21.22 -15.33
CA GLN A 306 12.48 -21.02 -15.39
C GLN A 306 13.22 -22.27 -15.88
N SER A 307 12.74 -23.46 -15.53
CA SER A 307 13.31 -24.72 -16.00
C SER A 307 12.97 -24.95 -17.48
N ASP A 308 11.71 -24.79 -17.86
CA ASP A 308 11.23 -25.06 -19.21
C ASP A 308 11.87 -24.12 -20.24
N ILE A 309 12.00 -22.83 -19.91
CA ILE A 309 12.65 -21.85 -20.79
C ILE A 309 14.09 -22.24 -21.12
N LYS A 310 14.84 -22.86 -20.18
CA LYS A 310 16.20 -23.32 -20.48
C LYS A 310 16.22 -24.37 -21.59
N ASN A 311 15.21 -25.24 -21.64
CA ASN A 311 15.12 -26.32 -22.63
C ASN A 311 14.73 -25.81 -24.03
N VAL A 312 13.90 -24.77 -24.10
CA VAL A 312 13.42 -24.19 -25.37
C VAL A 312 14.23 -22.99 -25.85
N LYS A 313 15.18 -22.49 -25.05
CA LYS A 313 16.03 -21.34 -25.40
C LYS A 313 16.77 -21.50 -26.73
N LYS A 314 17.13 -22.73 -27.11
CA LYS A 314 17.75 -23.06 -28.41
C LYS A 314 16.88 -22.69 -29.62
N PHE A 315 15.57 -22.58 -29.44
CA PHE A 315 14.62 -22.13 -30.45
C PHE A 315 14.36 -20.61 -30.40
N LYS A 316 15.22 -19.86 -29.69
CA LYS A 316 15.10 -18.41 -29.47
C LYS A 316 13.82 -18.01 -28.71
N VAL A 317 13.34 -18.89 -27.83
CA VAL A 317 12.26 -18.61 -26.89
C VAL A 317 12.86 -18.19 -25.56
N TYR A 318 12.55 -16.96 -25.11
CA TYR A 318 13.18 -16.36 -23.93
C TYR A 318 12.19 -15.99 -22.82
N ASN A 319 10.90 -15.93 -23.13
CA ASN A 319 9.85 -15.60 -22.17
C ASN A 319 8.77 -16.68 -22.11
N ALA A 320 8.29 -16.95 -20.90
CA ALA A 320 7.07 -17.70 -20.64
C ALA A 320 6.26 -17.04 -19.53
N SER A 321 4.94 -17.14 -19.62
CA SER A 321 4.00 -16.60 -18.64
C SER A 321 3.02 -17.68 -18.22
N ALA A 322 2.52 -17.60 -16.99
CA ALA A 322 1.51 -18.51 -16.49
C ALA A 322 0.60 -17.83 -15.48
N ILE A 323 -0.66 -18.26 -15.48
CA ILE A 323 -1.67 -17.85 -14.53
C ILE A 323 -2.40 -19.09 -14.03
N VAL A 324 -2.74 -19.12 -12.74
CA VAL A 324 -3.57 -20.17 -12.15
C VAL A 324 -4.79 -19.52 -11.53
N ILE A 325 -5.97 -19.95 -11.98
CA ILE A 325 -7.27 -19.48 -11.51
C ILE A 325 -7.98 -20.64 -10.83
N GLU A 326 -8.52 -20.43 -9.63
CA GLU A 326 -9.41 -21.39 -8.99
C GLU A 326 -10.79 -21.34 -9.67
N ASN A 327 -11.20 -22.42 -10.32
CA ASN A 327 -12.41 -22.44 -11.17
C ASN A 327 -13.70 -22.02 -10.46
N LYS A 328 -13.84 -22.29 -9.16
CA LYS A 328 -15.10 -22.06 -8.42
C LYS A 328 -15.21 -20.61 -7.94
N SER A 329 -14.15 -20.09 -7.34
CA SER A 329 -14.11 -18.75 -6.75
C SER A 329 -13.67 -17.69 -7.76
N MET A 330 -13.06 -18.11 -8.87
CA MET A 330 -12.40 -17.26 -9.85
C MET A 330 -11.26 -16.44 -9.25
N GLU A 331 -10.70 -16.89 -8.13
CA GLU A 331 -9.52 -16.28 -7.52
C GLU A 331 -8.25 -16.63 -8.29
N ILE A 332 -7.37 -15.65 -8.48
CA ILE A 332 -6.05 -15.85 -9.08
C ILE A 332 -5.10 -16.32 -7.99
N LEU A 333 -4.65 -17.57 -8.07
CA LEU A 333 -3.76 -18.19 -7.09
C LEU A 333 -2.28 -18.00 -7.44
N ALA A 334 -1.96 -17.83 -8.72
CA ALA A 334 -0.60 -17.52 -9.18
C ALA A 334 -0.66 -16.58 -10.39
N TYR A 335 0.23 -15.58 -10.40
CA TYR A 335 0.33 -14.53 -11.41
C TYR A 335 1.80 -14.38 -11.84
N VAL A 336 2.19 -15.02 -12.94
CA VAL A 336 3.56 -15.01 -13.46
C VAL A 336 3.59 -14.37 -14.85
N GLY A 337 3.92 -13.08 -14.90
CA GLY A 337 4.00 -12.30 -16.15
C GLY A 337 5.17 -12.69 -17.06
N SER A 338 6.26 -13.19 -16.49
CA SER A 338 7.43 -13.73 -17.20
C SER A 338 8.20 -14.70 -16.29
N ASN A 339 9.03 -15.56 -16.86
CA ASN A 339 9.89 -16.49 -16.11
C ASN A 339 11.06 -15.80 -15.37
N ASP A 340 11.50 -14.63 -15.84
CA ASP A 340 12.53 -13.82 -15.18
C ASP A 340 12.22 -12.34 -15.39
N PHE A 341 11.75 -11.66 -14.35
CA PHE A 341 11.43 -10.23 -14.39
C PHE A 341 12.66 -9.35 -14.64
N TYR A 342 13.85 -9.80 -14.23
CA TYR A 342 15.08 -9.01 -14.27
C TYR A 342 15.89 -9.22 -15.55
N ASP A 343 15.42 -10.06 -16.48
CA ASP A 343 16.02 -10.21 -17.81
C ASP A 343 15.71 -8.99 -18.69
N ASN A 344 16.52 -7.95 -18.57
CA ASN A 344 16.38 -6.72 -19.36
C ASN A 344 16.68 -6.93 -20.85
N LEU A 345 17.45 -7.96 -21.22
CA LEU A 345 17.85 -8.20 -22.61
C LEU A 345 16.70 -8.78 -23.43
N HIS A 346 15.89 -9.64 -22.82
CA HIS A 346 14.77 -10.31 -23.49
C HIS A 346 13.40 -9.78 -23.06
N GLY A 347 13.34 -8.65 -22.35
CA GLY A 347 12.08 -8.00 -22.00
C GLY A 347 11.30 -8.71 -20.89
N GLY A 348 12.00 -9.19 -19.87
CA GLY A 348 11.42 -9.85 -18.69
C GLY A 348 10.39 -9.01 -17.93
N GLN A 349 10.43 -7.69 -18.06
CA GLN A 349 9.43 -6.79 -17.48
C GLN A 349 8.13 -6.72 -18.29
N ASN A 350 8.09 -7.31 -19.50
CA ASN A 350 6.88 -7.42 -20.29
C ASN A 350 5.95 -8.44 -19.63
N ASN A 351 4.77 -7.98 -19.23
CA ASN A 351 3.77 -8.80 -18.59
C ASN A 351 2.98 -9.59 -19.64
N GLY A 352 3.41 -10.81 -19.93
CA GLY A 352 2.76 -11.66 -20.93
C GLY A 352 1.34 -12.12 -20.56
N LEU A 353 0.90 -11.90 -19.31
CA LEU A 353 -0.49 -12.16 -18.93
C LEU A 353 -1.48 -11.15 -19.52
N VAL A 354 -1.06 -9.90 -19.70
CA VAL A 354 -1.88 -8.82 -20.28
C VAL A 354 -1.50 -8.48 -21.72
N ALA A 355 -0.36 -8.98 -22.21
CA ALA A 355 0.04 -8.83 -23.60
C ALA A 355 -0.98 -9.52 -24.52
N LEU A 356 -1.36 -8.83 -25.59
CA LEU A 356 -2.28 -9.39 -26.58
C LEU A 356 -1.51 -10.28 -27.56
N HIS A 357 -1.93 -11.54 -27.64
CA HIS A 357 -1.42 -12.49 -28.61
C HIS A 357 -2.58 -13.08 -29.41
N SER A 358 -2.29 -13.63 -30.60
CA SER A 358 -3.29 -14.46 -31.26
C SER A 358 -3.58 -15.67 -30.37
N PRO A 359 -4.85 -15.92 -29.98
CA PRO A 359 -5.20 -17.12 -29.21
C PRO A 359 -5.13 -18.39 -30.07
N GLY A 360 -4.94 -18.25 -31.39
CA GLY A 360 -4.97 -19.36 -32.33
C GLY A 360 -6.22 -20.21 -32.15
N SER A 361 -6.03 -21.52 -31.97
CA SER A 361 -7.13 -22.48 -31.85
C SER A 361 -7.70 -22.63 -30.43
N THR A 362 -7.21 -21.90 -29.43
CA THR A 362 -7.64 -22.13 -28.03
C THR A 362 -9.12 -21.81 -27.80
N LEU A 363 -9.77 -21.05 -28.69
CA LEU A 363 -11.17 -20.65 -28.52
C LEU A 363 -12.19 -21.58 -29.20
N LYS A 364 -11.73 -22.58 -29.96
CA LYS A 364 -12.62 -23.58 -30.58
C LYS A 364 -13.54 -24.27 -29.57
N PRO A 365 -13.08 -24.67 -28.35
CA PRO A 365 -13.97 -25.26 -27.34
C PRO A 365 -15.23 -24.44 -27.07
N LEU A 366 -15.17 -23.10 -27.09
CA LEU A 366 -16.34 -22.24 -26.89
C LEU A 366 -17.37 -22.39 -28.02
N ILE A 367 -16.91 -22.50 -29.26
CA ILE A 367 -17.78 -22.71 -30.44
C ILE A 367 -18.50 -24.06 -30.32
N TYR A 368 -17.75 -25.12 -30.01
CA TYR A 368 -18.33 -26.47 -29.88
C TYR A 368 -19.29 -26.55 -28.69
N ALA A 369 -18.92 -25.98 -27.54
CA ALA A 369 -19.79 -25.91 -26.38
C ALA A 369 -21.10 -25.19 -26.71
N LYS A 370 -21.02 -24.03 -27.39
CA LYS A 370 -22.22 -23.28 -27.78
C LYS A 370 -23.06 -24.02 -28.82
N ALA A 371 -22.44 -24.69 -29.78
CA ALA A 371 -23.16 -25.53 -30.75
C ALA A 371 -23.88 -26.72 -30.08
N MET A 372 -23.29 -27.30 -29.03
CA MET A 372 -23.95 -28.33 -28.22
C MET A 372 -25.12 -27.75 -27.41
N GLU A 373 -24.93 -26.61 -26.76
CA GLU A 373 -25.97 -25.90 -25.99
C GLU A 373 -27.20 -25.57 -26.86
N GLU A 374 -26.96 -25.19 -28.12
CA GLU A 374 -28.00 -24.87 -29.10
C GLU A 374 -28.59 -26.11 -29.81
N GLY A 375 -28.18 -27.32 -29.43
CA GLY A 375 -28.66 -28.57 -30.01
C GLY A 375 -28.21 -28.80 -31.47
N LEU A 376 -27.24 -28.04 -31.97
CA LEU A 376 -26.73 -28.17 -33.34
C LEU A 376 -25.87 -29.42 -33.51
N ILE A 377 -25.15 -29.82 -32.46
CA ILE A 377 -24.27 -30.99 -32.48
C ILE A 377 -24.39 -31.82 -31.20
N THR A 378 -24.06 -33.10 -31.33
CA THR A 378 -23.70 -34.00 -30.22
C THR A 378 -22.26 -34.45 -30.43
N PRO A 379 -21.56 -35.02 -29.41
CA PRO A 379 -20.16 -35.46 -29.57
C PRO A 379 -19.92 -36.36 -30.79
N LEU A 380 -20.87 -37.25 -31.10
CA LEU A 380 -20.78 -38.20 -32.21
C LEU A 380 -21.38 -37.69 -33.53
N LYS A 381 -21.98 -36.48 -33.55
CA LYS A 381 -22.52 -35.93 -34.79
C LYS A 381 -21.40 -35.79 -35.82
N LYS A 382 -21.69 -36.23 -37.04
CA LYS A 382 -20.79 -36.11 -38.18
C LYS A 382 -20.73 -34.68 -38.68
N LEU A 383 -19.52 -34.19 -38.87
CA LEU A 383 -19.14 -32.90 -39.41
C LEU A 383 -18.27 -33.14 -40.65
N TYR A 384 -18.26 -32.16 -41.55
CA TYR A 384 -17.50 -32.24 -42.80
C TYR A 384 -16.25 -31.39 -42.72
N ASP A 385 -15.10 -32.04 -42.87
CA ASP A 385 -13.80 -31.43 -43.10
C ASP A 385 -13.46 -31.52 -44.60
N VAL A 386 -14.07 -30.63 -45.38
CA VAL A 386 -13.96 -30.57 -46.85
C VAL A 386 -13.66 -29.13 -47.30
N PRO A 387 -13.15 -28.89 -48.53
CA PRO A 387 -12.85 -27.52 -48.98
C PRO A 387 -14.04 -26.56 -48.81
N LEU A 388 -13.81 -25.49 -48.05
CA LEU A 388 -14.81 -24.46 -47.75
C LEU A 388 -14.39 -23.12 -48.34
N PHE A 389 -15.34 -22.38 -48.93
CA PHE A 389 -15.13 -21.04 -49.46
C PHE A 389 -16.22 -20.11 -48.93
N ILE A 390 -15.82 -19.09 -48.16
CA ILE A 390 -16.74 -18.13 -47.53
C ILE A 390 -16.26 -16.73 -47.86
N GLU A 391 -17.04 -15.96 -48.62
CA GLU A 391 -16.80 -14.52 -48.85
C GLU A 391 -15.35 -14.18 -49.28
N GLY A 392 -14.75 -14.98 -50.17
CA GLY A 392 -13.37 -14.79 -50.62
C GLY A 392 -12.30 -15.42 -49.72
N TYR A 393 -12.69 -15.95 -48.55
CA TYR A 393 -11.82 -16.63 -47.61
C TYR A 393 -11.87 -18.16 -47.77
N LYS A 394 -10.69 -18.80 -47.84
CA LYS A 394 -10.53 -20.25 -47.95
C LYS A 394 -9.73 -20.78 -46.76
N PRO A 395 -10.37 -21.12 -45.63
CA PRO A 395 -9.67 -21.71 -44.50
C PRO A 395 -9.04 -23.05 -44.89
N ARG A 396 -7.88 -23.35 -44.30
CA ARG A 396 -7.19 -24.64 -44.47
C ARG A 396 -6.80 -25.20 -43.11
N ASN A 397 -6.81 -26.51 -42.98
CA ASN A 397 -6.23 -27.18 -41.82
C ASN A 397 -4.70 -26.97 -41.79
N TYR A 398 -4.12 -27.14 -40.62
CA TYR A 398 -2.66 -27.05 -40.44
C TYR A 398 -1.92 -28.07 -41.33
N SER A 399 -2.43 -29.31 -41.40
CA SER A 399 -1.90 -30.37 -42.27
C SER A 399 -2.08 -30.09 -43.78
N LYS A 400 -2.97 -29.15 -44.14
CA LYS A 400 -3.44 -28.90 -45.53
C LYS A 400 -4.19 -30.07 -46.16
N GLU A 401 -4.48 -31.11 -45.39
CA GLU A 401 -5.28 -32.26 -45.79
C GLU A 401 -6.73 -32.13 -45.28
N TYR A 402 -7.62 -32.90 -45.89
CA TYR A 402 -9.04 -32.96 -45.59
C TYR A 402 -9.38 -34.37 -45.14
N LEU A 403 -10.01 -34.50 -43.97
CA LEU A 403 -10.38 -35.80 -43.40
C LEU A 403 -11.78 -36.27 -43.81
N GLY A 404 -12.53 -35.45 -44.55
CA GLY A 404 -13.86 -35.81 -45.00
C GLY A 404 -14.86 -35.81 -43.85
N GLU A 405 -15.57 -36.92 -43.64
CA GLU A 405 -16.59 -37.04 -42.60
C GLU A 405 -16.01 -37.52 -41.27
N ILE A 406 -16.11 -36.69 -40.24
CA ILE A 406 -15.55 -36.94 -38.91
C ILE A 406 -16.56 -36.61 -37.82
N THR A 407 -16.40 -37.15 -36.62
CA THR A 407 -17.22 -36.76 -35.46
C THR A 407 -16.84 -35.38 -34.93
N ALA A 408 -17.77 -34.72 -34.24
CA ALA A 408 -17.48 -33.46 -33.54
C ALA A 408 -16.37 -33.63 -32.50
N THR A 409 -16.29 -34.79 -31.83
CA THR A 409 -15.20 -35.14 -30.92
C THR A 409 -13.84 -35.15 -31.64
N GLU A 410 -13.72 -35.87 -32.76
CA GLU A 410 -12.47 -35.92 -33.55
C GLU A 410 -12.10 -34.54 -34.09
N ALA A 411 -13.07 -33.78 -34.59
CA ALA A 411 -12.86 -32.44 -35.13
C ALA A 411 -12.25 -31.48 -34.10
N LEU A 412 -12.70 -31.55 -32.84
CA LEU A 412 -12.13 -30.75 -31.75
C LEU A 412 -10.79 -31.30 -31.27
N GLN A 413 -10.64 -32.63 -31.15
CA GLN A 413 -9.37 -33.27 -30.72
C GLN A 413 -8.21 -32.97 -31.68
N PHE A 414 -8.46 -33.04 -33.00
CA PHE A 414 -7.47 -32.68 -34.01
C PHE A 414 -7.39 -31.17 -34.28
N SER A 415 -8.20 -30.37 -33.58
CA SER A 415 -8.26 -28.93 -33.72
C SER A 415 -8.43 -28.50 -35.19
N LEU A 416 -9.35 -29.13 -35.92
CA LEU A 416 -9.55 -28.80 -37.33
C LEU A 416 -10.17 -27.40 -37.50
N ASN A 417 -9.74 -26.70 -38.54
CA ASN A 417 -10.14 -25.32 -38.77
C ASN A 417 -11.52 -25.25 -39.43
N ILE A 418 -11.78 -26.13 -40.40
CA ILE A 418 -12.96 -26.04 -41.25
C ILE A 418 -14.25 -26.34 -40.48
N PRO A 419 -14.35 -27.45 -39.71
CA PRO A 419 -15.54 -27.70 -38.90
C PRO A 419 -15.80 -26.58 -37.89
N ALA A 420 -14.76 -25.99 -37.30
CA ALA A 420 -14.91 -24.88 -36.35
C ALA A 420 -15.47 -23.61 -37.00
N VAL A 421 -14.96 -23.24 -38.19
CA VAL A 421 -15.47 -22.09 -38.96
C VAL A 421 -16.92 -22.31 -39.36
N GLU A 422 -17.26 -23.51 -39.81
CA GLU A 422 -18.61 -23.83 -40.26
C GLU A 422 -19.61 -23.82 -39.10
N LEU A 423 -19.24 -24.39 -37.95
CA LEU A 423 -20.10 -24.33 -36.74
C LEU A 423 -20.35 -22.90 -36.29
N ASP A 424 -19.33 -22.05 -36.26
CA ASP A 424 -19.49 -20.64 -35.90
C ASP A 424 -20.42 -19.88 -36.86
N ARG A 425 -20.32 -20.21 -38.16
CA ARG A 425 -21.19 -19.64 -39.20
C ARG A 425 -22.65 -20.03 -38.96
N VAL A 426 -22.92 -21.30 -38.65
CA VAL A 426 -24.28 -21.80 -38.35
C VAL A 426 -24.84 -21.17 -37.07
N LEU A 427 -24.00 -20.86 -36.08
CA LEU A 427 -24.39 -20.19 -34.84
C LEU A 427 -24.89 -18.73 -35.04
N LYS A 428 -24.57 -18.07 -36.16
CA LYS A 428 -25.07 -16.73 -36.53
C LYS A 428 -24.96 -15.68 -35.41
N ASN A 429 -26.05 -15.31 -34.75
CA ASN A 429 -26.11 -14.32 -33.67
C ASN A 429 -25.59 -14.87 -32.33
N LYS A 430 -25.29 -16.16 -32.26
CA LYS A 430 -24.71 -16.87 -31.11
C LYS A 430 -23.27 -17.34 -31.38
N SER A 431 -22.62 -16.79 -32.40
CA SER A 431 -21.22 -17.06 -32.75
C SER A 431 -20.24 -16.73 -31.62
N LEU A 432 -18.99 -17.15 -31.76
CA LEU A 432 -17.85 -16.82 -30.90
C LEU A 432 -17.78 -15.32 -30.57
N TYR A 433 -17.99 -14.44 -31.56
CA TYR A 433 -18.04 -12.99 -31.33
C TYR A 433 -19.06 -12.60 -30.25
N SER A 434 -20.24 -13.22 -30.26
CA SER A 434 -21.31 -12.94 -29.30
C SER A 434 -20.96 -13.46 -27.91
N ILE A 435 -20.31 -14.64 -27.83
CA ILE A 435 -19.82 -15.21 -26.57
C ILE A 435 -18.78 -14.27 -25.94
N LEU A 436 -17.76 -13.86 -26.71
CA LEU A 436 -16.71 -12.95 -26.25
C LEU A 436 -17.28 -11.59 -25.84
N LYS A 437 -18.27 -11.08 -26.60
CA LYS A 437 -18.97 -9.83 -26.26
C LYS A 437 -19.78 -9.96 -24.96
N GLN A 438 -20.47 -11.08 -24.74
CA GLN A 438 -21.21 -11.34 -23.50
C GLN A 438 -20.29 -11.50 -22.28
N ALA A 439 -19.12 -12.09 -22.48
CA ALA A 439 -18.07 -12.20 -21.46
C ALA A 439 -17.32 -10.88 -21.21
N ASN A 440 -17.73 -9.77 -21.85
CA ASN A 440 -17.09 -8.45 -21.72
C ASN A 440 -15.57 -8.48 -21.96
N ILE A 441 -15.11 -9.28 -22.93
CA ILE A 441 -13.69 -9.36 -23.28
C ILE A 441 -13.19 -7.99 -23.75
N SER A 442 -12.23 -7.43 -23.01
CA SER A 442 -11.74 -6.07 -23.19
C SER A 442 -10.97 -5.89 -24.50
N SER A 443 -10.33 -6.95 -24.98
CA SER A 443 -9.59 -6.96 -26.24
C SER A 443 -10.48 -6.97 -27.49
N LEU A 444 -11.80 -7.18 -27.35
CA LEU A 444 -12.77 -7.21 -28.44
C LEU A 444 -13.29 -5.79 -28.78
N ILE A 445 -12.46 -4.99 -29.45
CA ILE A 445 -12.68 -3.54 -29.66
C ILE A 445 -13.55 -3.26 -30.92
N TYR A 446 -13.44 -4.08 -31.96
CA TYR A 446 -14.10 -3.82 -33.24
C TYR A 446 -15.45 -4.55 -33.39
N LYS A 447 -16.25 -4.13 -34.37
CA LYS A 447 -17.51 -4.81 -34.71
C LYS A 447 -17.25 -6.17 -35.35
N LYS A 448 -18.22 -7.09 -35.27
CA LYS A 448 -18.14 -8.45 -35.85
C LYS A 448 -17.66 -8.47 -37.31
N SER A 449 -18.10 -7.51 -38.13
CA SER A 449 -17.73 -7.42 -39.55
C SER A 449 -16.24 -7.14 -39.79
N TYR A 450 -15.53 -6.54 -38.83
CA TYR A 450 -14.09 -6.30 -38.93
C TYR A 450 -13.29 -7.60 -38.83
N TYR A 451 -13.65 -8.47 -37.87
CA TYR A 451 -12.93 -9.73 -37.66
C TYR A 451 -13.30 -10.80 -38.69
N GLY A 452 -14.57 -10.82 -39.12
CA GLY A 452 -15.08 -11.82 -40.05
C GLY A 452 -14.87 -13.25 -39.56
N SER A 453 -14.80 -14.20 -40.48
CA SER A 453 -14.62 -15.64 -40.18
C SER A 453 -13.26 -15.96 -39.56
N SER A 454 -12.26 -15.08 -39.70
CA SER A 454 -10.91 -15.29 -39.16
C SER A 454 -10.87 -15.32 -37.63
N LEU A 455 -11.88 -14.73 -36.97
CA LEU A 455 -12.01 -14.74 -35.51
C LEU A 455 -11.93 -16.15 -34.92
N THR A 456 -12.57 -17.12 -35.59
CA THR A 456 -12.64 -18.53 -35.17
C THR A 456 -11.28 -19.23 -35.12
N LEU A 457 -10.31 -18.71 -35.86
CA LEU A 457 -8.95 -19.25 -35.96
C LEU A 457 -7.91 -18.37 -35.25
N GLY A 458 -8.37 -17.41 -34.43
CA GLY A 458 -7.50 -16.52 -33.66
C GLY A 458 -7.05 -15.28 -34.41
N GLY A 459 -7.82 -14.80 -35.41
CA GLY A 459 -7.57 -13.55 -36.13
C GLY A 459 -7.79 -12.26 -35.30
N PHE A 460 -7.68 -12.33 -33.98
CA PHE A 460 -7.75 -11.18 -33.07
C PHE A 460 -6.77 -11.37 -31.91
N GLY A 461 -6.44 -10.27 -31.21
CA GLY A 461 -5.59 -10.31 -30.02
C GLY A 461 -6.41 -10.63 -28.77
N LEU A 462 -5.94 -11.57 -27.94
CA LEU A 462 -6.50 -11.92 -26.65
C LEU A 462 -5.38 -12.02 -25.62
N SER A 463 -5.61 -11.52 -24.41
CA SER A 463 -4.65 -11.68 -23.32
C SER A 463 -4.71 -13.08 -22.71
N LEU A 464 -3.62 -13.54 -22.09
CA LEU A 464 -3.62 -14.87 -21.45
C LEU A 464 -4.60 -14.91 -20.26
N ILE A 465 -4.76 -13.81 -19.53
CA ILE A 465 -5.72 -13.72 -18.41
C ILE A 465 -7.16 -13.88 -18.89
N GLU A 466 -7.56 -13.19 -19.98
CA GLU A 466 -8.90 -13.32 -20.57
C GLU A 466 -9.13 -14.74 -21.10
N ASN A 467 -8.12 -15.32 -21.76
CA ASN A 467 -8.19 -16.70 -22.25
C ASN A 467 -8.40 -17.68 -21.09
N ALA A 468 -7.61 -17.56 -20.01
CA ALA A 468 -7.75 -18.40 -18.84
C ALA A 468 -9.13 -18.25 -18.16
N GLN A 469 -9.67 -17.03 -18.08
CA GLN A 469 -11.01 -16.77 -17.55
C GLN A 469 -12.11 -17.45 -18.39
N LEU A 470 -12.00 -17.45 -19.72
CA LEU A 470 -12.95 -18.15 -20.60
C LEU A 470 -12.92 -19.67 -20.39
N PHE A 471 -11.75 -20.25 -20.12
CA PHE A 471 -11.63 -21.67 -19.79
C PHE A 471 -12.14 -21.98 -18.37
N ALA A 472 -11.88 -21.11 -17.41
CA ALA A 472 -12.41 -21.24 -16.06
C ALA A 472 -13.95 -21.12 -16.05
N MET A 473 -14.54 -20.28 -16.91
CA MET A 473 -15.99 -20.24 -17.16
C MET A 473 -16.52 -21.60 -17.63
N LEU A 474 -15.86 -22.26 -18.58
CA LEU A 474 -16.28 -23.61 -19.02
C LEU A 474 -16.25 -24.61 -17.85
N ALA A 475 -15.19 -24.57 -17.04
CA ALA A 475 -15.09 -25.40 -15.84
C ALA A 475 -16.17 -25.06 -14.80
N ASN A 476 -16.59 -23.80 -14.74
CA ASN A 476 -17.65 -23.29 -13.88
C ASN A 476 -19.04 -23.34 -14.54
N ARG A 477 -19.29 -24.37 -15.36
CA ARG A 477 -20.59 -24.66 -15.99
C ARG A 477 -21.14 -23.52 -16.85
N GLY A 478 -20.26 -22.75 -17.49
CA GLY A 478 -20.63 -21.65 -18.38
C GLY A 478 -20.89 -20.32 -17.67
N VAL A 479 -20.70 -20.22 -16.35
CA VAL A 479 -20.85 -18.96 -15.62
C VAL A 479 -19.56 -18.15 -15.68
N TYR A 480 -19.58 -17.05 -16.44
CA TYR A 480 -18.45 -16.13 -16.53
C TYR A 480 -18.42 -15.21 -15.32
N GLN A 481 -17.25 -15.07 -14.71
CA GLN A 481 -16.96 -14.03 -13.73
C GLN A 481 -15.54 -13.52 -13.98
N GLU A 482 -15.32 -12.25 -13.70
CA GLU A 482 -13.98 -11.69 -13.78
C GLU A 482 -13.12 -12.25 -12.65
N ALA A 483 -11.98 -12.84 -13.01
CA ALA A 483 -11.05 -13.37 -12.02
C ALA A 483 -10.39 -12.25 -11.21
N SER A 484 -10.33 -12.41 -9.89
CA SER A 484 -9.75 -11.42 -8.98
C SER A 484 -8.48 -11.93 -8.32
N PHE A 485 -7.48 -11.06 -8.20
CA PHE A 485 -6.30 -11.30 -7.37
C PHE A 485 -6.37 -10.57 -6.02
N ILE A 486 -7.39 -9.74 -5.80
CA ILE A 486 -7.61 -9.04 -4.53
C ILE A 486 -8.66 -9.82 -3.76
N LYS A 487 -8.34 -10.16 -2.51
CA LYS A 487 -9.33 -10.74 -1.61
C LYS A 487 -10.36 -9.66 -1.33
N GLU A 488 -11.58 -9.81 -1.86
CA GLU A 488 -12.67 -8.93 -1.44
C GLU A 488 -12.83 -9.12 0.07
N HIS A 489 -12.47 -8.09 0.82
CA HIS A 489 -12.84 -8.06 2.22
C HIS A 489 -14.36 -7.95 2.24
N HIS A 490 -15.05 -9.09 2.37
CA HIS A 490 -16.30 -9.13 3.11
C HIS A 490 -16.00 -8.68 4.55
N TYR A 491 -15.79 -7.37 4.74
CA TYR A 491 -16.11 -6.73 5.99
C TYR A 491 -17.61 -6.93 6.14
N ASN A 492 -17.99 -8.04 6.77
CA ASN A 492 -19.24 -8.07 7.51
C ASN A 492 -19.19 -6.86 8.43
N LYS A 493 -19.91 -5.80 8.03
CA LYS A 493 -20.30 -4.71 8.91
C LYS A 493 -21.07 -5.36 10.06
N PHE A 494 -20.40 -5.55 11.18
CA PHE A 494 -21.03 -5.71 12.48
C PHE A 494 -20.56 -4.57 13.37
#